data_AF-A0AAN4N219-F1
#
_entry.id   AF-A0AAN4N219-F1
#
_cell.length_a   1.000
_cell.length_b   1.000
_cell.length_c   1.000
_cell.angle_alpha   90.00
_cell.angle_beta   90.00
_cell.angle_gamma   90.00
#
_symmetry.space_group_name_H-M   'P 1'
#
loop_
_entity.id
_entity.type
_entity.pdbx_description
1 polymer ?
#
loop_
_entity_poly.entity_id
_entity_poly.type
_entity_poly.pdbx_seq_one_letter_code
_entity_poly.pdbx_strand_id
1 'polypeptide(L)' 'MKRYFINGKEISEQEAKAIEARNKEYINSNDISLWAKCKFITVINK' A
#
# COMPACT_ATOMS: atom_id res chain seq x y z
N MET A 1 -1.65 -17.94 -7.44
CA MET A 1 -1.98 -16.59 -7.96
C MET A 1 -1.92 -15.60 -6.80
N LYS A 2 -1.28 -14.44 -6.99
CA LYS A 2 -1.21 -13.40 -5.95
C LYS A 2 -2.54 -12.66 -5.84
N ARG A 3 -3.02 -12.45 -4.62
CA ARG A 3 -4.16 -11.58 -4.32
C ARG A 3 -3.73 -10.46 -3.40
N TYR A 4 -4.22 -9.26 -3.67
CA TYR A 4 -3.86 -8.04 -2.95
C TYR A 4 -5.09 -7.52 -2.21
N PHE A 5 -4.91 -7.10 -0.96
CA PHE A 5 -5.99 -6.58 -0.14
C PHE A 5 -5.59 -5.32 0.59
N ILE A 6 -6.55 -4.42 0.75
CA ILE A 6 -6.43 -3.22 1.58
C ILE A 6 -7.63 -3.10 2.49
N ASN A 7 -7.41 -3.00 3.81
CA ASN A 7 -8.49 -2.94 4.79
C ASN A 7 -9.54 -4.06 4.61
N GLY A 8 -9.10 -5.27 4.21
CA GLY A 8 -9.98 -6.42 3.96
C GLY A 8 -10.71 -6.42 2.60
N LYS A 9 -10.52 -5.41 1.75
CA LYS A 9 -11.07 -5.36 0.38
C LYS A 9 -10.03 -5.82 -0.63
N GLU A 10 -10.41 -6.71 -1.53
CA GLU A 10 -9.54 -7.14 -2.65
C GLU A 10 -9.32 -5.96 -3.60
N ILE A 11 -8.08 -5.79 -4.06
CA ILE A 11 -7.68 -4.77 -5.02
C ILE A 11 -6.86 -5.39 -6.15
N SER A 12 -6.80 -4.67 -7.27
CA SER A 12 -5.96 -5.07 -8.39
C SER A 12 -4.47 -4.93 -8.06
N GLU A 13 -3.61 -5.73 -8.70
CA GLU A 13 -2.16 -5.60 -8.57
C GLU A 13 -1.66 -4.18 -8.92
N GLN A 14 -2.25 -3.54 -9.94
CA GLN A 14 -1.90 -2.19 -10.33
C GLN A 14 -2.19 -1.16 -9.24
N GLU A 15 -3.34 -1.29 -8.56
CA GLU A 15 -3.66 -0.43 -7.42
C GLU A 15 -2.71 -0.67 -6.25
N ALA A 16 -2.38 -1.94 -5.98
CA ALA A 16 -1.40 -2.28 -4.95
C ALA A 16 -0.05 -1.60 -5.19
N LYS A 17 0.48 -1.69 -6.42
CA LYS A 17 1.74 -1.01 -6.81
C LYS A 17 1.65 0.51 -6.69
N ALA A 18 0.53 1.11 -7.08
CA ALA A 18 0.33 2.55 -6.97
C ALA A 18 0.33 3.04 -5.51
N ILE A 19 -0.26 2.26 -4.60
CA ILE A 19 -0.25 2.54 -3.16
C ILE A 19 1.16 2.36 -2.58
N GLU A 20 1.89 1.31 -2.97
CA GLU A 20 3.28 1.11 -2.52
C GLU A 20 4.19 2.27 -2.96
N ALA A 21 4.03 2.76 -4.19
CA ALA A 21 4.78 3.92 -4.68
C ALA A 21 4.49 5.17 -3.83
N ARG A 22 3.21 5.46 -3.55
CA ARG A 22 2.81 6.61 -2.70
C ARG A 22 3.30 6.47 -1.26
N ASN A 23 3.22 5.27 -0.67
CA ASN A 23 3.76 5.02 0.66
C ASN A 23 5.27 5.27 0.70
N LYS A 24 6.01 4.87 -0.35
CA LYS A 24 7.44 5.13 -0.44
C LYS A 24 7.73 6.63 -0.45
N GLU A 25 6.95 7.44 -1.16
CA GLU A 25 7.07 8.90 -1.11
C GLU A 25 6.77 9.46 0.30
N TYR A 26 5.73 8.95 0.96
CA TYR A 26 5.36 9.38 2.31
C TYR A 26 6.46 9.05 3.35
N ILE A 27 7.05 7.86 3.27
CA ILE A 27 8.10 7.42 4.20
C ILE A 27 9.41 8.19 4.00
N ASN A 28 9.71 8.61 2.75
CA ASN A 28 10.90 9.42 2.46
C ASN A 28 10.73 10.89 2.88
N SER A 29 9.52 11.32 3.28
CA SER A 29 9.31 12.66 3.77
C SER A 29 9.67 12.79 5.25
N ASN A 30 10.17 13.97 5.64
CA ASN A 30 10.38 14.34 7.05
C ASN A 30 9.08 14.78 7.75
N ASP A 31 7.95 14.81 7.03
CA ASP A 31 6.64 15.15 7.58
C ASP A 31 5.95 13.91 8.18
N ILE A 32 5.87 13.85 9.51
CA ILE A 32 5.26 12.73 10.24
C ILE A 32 3.77 12.55 9.92
N SER A 33 3.09 13.62 9.49
CA SER A 33 1.67 13.56 9.08
C SER A 33 1.50 12.80 7.77
N LEU A 34 2.53 12.73 6.93
CA LEU A 34 2.51 11.90 5.72
C LEU A 34 2.67 10.43 6.05
N TRP A 35 3.42 10.08 7.09
CA TRP A 35 3.58 8.69 7.52
C TRP A 35 2.25 8.08 7.96
N ALA A 36 1.39 8.89 8.62
CA ALA A 36 0.03 8.49 8.99
C ALA A 36 -0.89 8.19 7.79
N LYS A 37 -0.52 8.59 6.57
CA LYS A 37 -1.28 8.33 5.33
C LYS A 37 -0.87 7.02 4.65
N CYS A 38 0.18 6.35 5.12
CA CYS A 38 0.61 5.07 4.57
C CYS A 38 -0.49 4.02 4.71
N LYS A 39 -0.75 3.28 3.63
CA LYS A 39 -1.74 2.20 3.64
C LYS A 39 -1.08 0.84 3.53
N PHE A 40 -1.47 -0.11 4.38
CA PHE A 40 -0.89 -1.44 4.39
C PHE A 40 -1.63 -2.38 3.44
N ILE A 41 -0.89 -2.98 2.51
CA ILE A 41 -1.41 -3.97 1.59
C ILE A 41 -1.07 -5.36 2.10
N THR A 42 -2.07 -6.23 2.17
CA THR A 42 -1.87 -7.66 2.44
C THR A 42 -1.77 -8.41 1.13
N VAL A 43 -0.69 -9.18 0.96
CA VAL A 43 -0.49 -10.03 -0.22
C VAL A 43 -0.62 -11.49 0.19
N ILE A 44 -1.56 -12.20 -0.44
CA ILE A 44 -1.74 -13.63 -0.24
C ILE A 44 -1.17 -14.35 -1.47
N ASN A 45 -0.17 -15.19 -1.24
CA ASN A 45 0.40 -16.07 -2.26
C ASN A 45 0.15 -17.52 -1.82
N LYS A 46 -0.65 -18.26 -2.60
CA LYS A 46 -0.84 -19.71 -2.47
C LYS A 46 0.20 -20.45 -3.30
#